data_AF-A0A6P0JUA6-F1
#
_entry.id   AF-A0A6P0JUA6-F1
#
_cell.length_a   1.000
_cell.length_b   1.000
_cell.length_c   1.000
_cell.angle_alpha   90.00
_cell.angle_beta   90.00
_cell.angle_gamma   90.00
#
_symmetry.space_group_name_H-M   'P 1'
#
loop_
_entity.id
_entity.type
_entity.pdbx_description
1 polymer ?
#
loop_
_entity_poly.entity_id
_entity_poly.type
_entity_poly.pdbx_seq_one_letter_code
_entity_poly.pdbx_strand_id
1 'polypeptide(L)' 'MSKSVIHTPNAPAPVGPYNQAIAASGQMIFVSGQIPLDPKTGEFVGSGDITRQTQQVMQNVQAILEAAGV' A
#
# COMPACT_ATOMS: atom_id res chain seq x y z
N MET A 1 -12.99 18.62 -10.60
CA MET A 1 -12.71 18.21 -9.21
C MET A 1 -12.77 16.69 -9.14
N SER A 2 -11.67 16.01 -9.46
CA SER A 2 -11.65 14.54 -9.57
C SER A 2 -10.74 13.95 -8.49
N LYS A 3 -11.30 13.08 -7.65
CA LYS A 3 -10.52 12.12 -6.87
C LYS A 3 -9.85 11.13 -7.83
N SER A 4 -8.60 10.77 -7.57
CA SER A 4 -7.89 9.75 -8.34
C SER A 4 -7.73 8.48 -7.51
N VAL A 5 -8.00 7.34 -8.13
CA VAL A 5 -7.70 6.02 -7.54
C VAL A 5 -6.24 5.70 -7.82
N ILE A 6 -5.49 5.37 -6.78
CA ILE A 6 -4.10 4.94 -6.90
C ILE A 6 -4.05 3.42 -6.81
N HIS A 7 -3.36 2.81 -7.76
CA HIS A 7 -3.17 1.38 -7.86
C HIS A 7 -1.75 1.07 -8.36
N THR A 8 -1.11 0.08 -7.76
CA THR A 8 0.22 -0.42 -8.14
C THR A 8 0.31 -1.94 -7.94
N PRO A 9 0.99 -2.67 -8.84
CA PRO A 9 1.30 -4.08 -8.63
C PRO A 9 2.38 -4.30 -7.55
N ASN A 10 3.05 -3.24 -7.11
CA ASN A 10 4.14 -3.30 -6.13
C ASN A 10 3.66 -3.18 -4.67
N ALA A 11 2.35 -3.25 -4.44
CA ALA A 11 1.75 -3.29 -3.11
C ALA A 11 0.60 -4.31 -3.11
N PRO A 12 0.20 -4.86 -1.93
CA PRO A 12 -0.83 -5.88 -1.85
C PRO A 12 -2.13 -5.43 -2.52
N ALA A 13 -2.72 -6.32 -3.32
CA ALA A 13 -4.01 -6.08 -3.94
C ALA A 13 -5.12 -5.98 -2.87
N PRO A 14 -6.14 -5.12 -3.05
CA PRO A 14 -7.28 -5.08 -2.15
C PRO A 14 -8.02 -6.42 -2.11
N VAL A 15 -8.31 -6.92 -0.91
CA VAL A 15 -9.09 -8.17 -0.69
C VAL A 15 -10.59 -7.91 -0.59
N GLY A 16 -11.01 -6.63 -0.61
CA GLY A 16 -12.41 -6.20 -0.46
C GLY A 16 -12.71 -4.89 -1.18
N PRO A 17 -13.86 -4.27 -0.92
CA PRO A 17 -14.32 -3.07 -1.64
C PRO A 17 -13.63 -1.78 -1.16
N TYR A 18 -12.31 -1.71 -1.31
CA TYR A 18 -11.48 -0.55 -1.01
C TYR A 18 -10.37 -0.36 -2.06
N ASN A 19 -9.74 0.82 -2.07
CA ASN A 19 -8.62 1.14 -2.96
C ASN A 19 -7.31 1.15 -2.15
N GLN A 20 -6.17 0.86 -2.79
CA GLN A 20 -4.86 0.96 -2.13
C GLN A 20 -4.62 2.38 -1.59
N ALA A 21 -4.90 3.39 -2.41
CA ALA A 21 -5.04 4.76 -1.94
C ALA A 21 -6.00 5.58 -2.81
N ILE A 22 -6.46 6.70 -2.25
CA ILE A 22 -7.19 7.75 -2.97
C ILE A 22 -6.42 9.06 -2.82
N ALA A 23 -6.12 9.71 -3.94
CA ALA A 23 -5.73 11.11 -3.95
C ALA A 23 -7.00 11.97 -3.94
N ALA A 24 -7.21 12.71 -2.85
CA ALA A 24 -8.31 13.66 -2.74
C ALA A 24 -8.01 14.92 -3.56
N SER A 25 -9.03 15.74 -3.82
CA SER A 25 -8.83 17.06 -4.44
C SER A 25 -7.85 17.89 -3.60
N GLY A 26 -6.63 18.13 -4.11
CA GLY A 26 -5.54 18.80 -3.38
C GLY A 26 -4.27 17.95 -3.33
N GLN A 27 -3.50 18.07 -2.25
CA GLN A 27 -2.22 17.36 -2.04
C GLN A 27 -2.33 16.15 -1.08
N MET A 28 -3.53 15.84 -0.59
CA MET A 28 -3.72 14.79 0.41
C MET A 28 -3.95 13.43 -0.24
N ILE A 29 -3.17 12.44 0.18
CA ILE A 29 -3.29 11.04 -0.21
C ILE A 29 -3.74 10.24 1.01
N PHE A 30 -4.83 9.52 0.86
CA PHE A 30 -5.35 8.60 1.88
C PHE A 30 -4.94 7.18 1.51
N VAL A 31 -3.96 6.63 2.22
CA VAL A 31 -3.46 5.27 2.03
C VAL A 31 -4.23 4.31 2.93
N SER A 32 -4.68 3.19 2.38
CA SER A 32 -5.33 2.13 3.16
C SER A 32 -4.34 1.45 4.11
N GLY A 33 -4.84 0.81 5.17
CA GLY A 33 -4.00 0.05 6.10
C GLY A 33 -3.16 -1.01 5.36
N GLN A 34 -1.85 -0.99 5.61
CA GLN A 34 -0.91 -1.93 5.02
C GLN A 34 -0.53 -3.03 6.01
N ILE A 35 -0.31 -4.24 5.47
CA ILE A 35 0.07 -5.46 6.20
C ILE A 35 1.40 -5.99 5.67
N PRO A 36 2.13 -6.84 6.42
CA PRO A 36 3.45 -7.37 6.01
C PRO A 36 3.32 -8.51 5.00
N LEU A 37 2.57 -8.28 3.92
CA LEU A 37 2.34 -9.22 2.84
C LEU A 37 3.21 -8.83 1.65
N ASP A 38 3.97 -9.77 1.10
CA ASP A 38 4.80 -9.54 -0.10
C ASP A 38 3.90 -9.54 -1.34
N PRO A 39 3.78 -8.42 -2.07
CA PRO A 39 2.89 -8.29 -3.22
C PRO A 39 3.23 -9.26 -4.36
N LYS A 40 4.45 -9.80 -4.42
CA LYS A 40 4.88 -10.76 -5.44
C LYS A 40 4.42 -12.18 -5.13
N THR A 41 4.43 -12.57 -3.87
CA THR A 41 4.12 -13.95 -3.46
C THR A 41 2.71 -14.10 -2.90
N GLY A 42 2.13 -13.02 -2.38
CA GLY A 42 0.85 -13.07 -1.67
C GLY A 42 0.98 -13.56 -0.22
N GLU A 43 2.18 -13.75 0.30
CA GLU A 43 2.43 -14.36 1.61
C GLU A 43 2.88 -13.35 2.67
N PHE A 44 2.58 -13.66 3.94
CA PHE A 44 3.08 -12.90 5.08
C PHE A 44 4.58 -13.13 5.28
N VAL A 45 5.36 -12.06 5.36
CA VAL A 45 6.81 -12.14 5.62
C VAL A 45 7.13 -11.94 7.09
N GLY A 46 8.29 -12.44 7.53
CA GLY A 46 8.81 -12.15 8.87
C GLY A 46 8.04 -12.81 10.01
N SER A 47 7.68 -14.10 9.88
CA SER A 47 7.08 -14.85 11.00
C SER A 47 7.95 -14.77 12.26
N GLY A 48 7.38 -14.30 13.36
CA GLY A 48 8.09 -14.08 14.62
C GLY A 48 9.02 -12.86 14.66
N ASP A 49 9.11 -12.06 13.59
CA ASP A 49 9.99 -10.91 13.47
C ASP A 49 9.20 -9.63 13.15
N ILE A 50 8.90 -8.85 14.19
CA ILE A 50 8.14 -7.60 14.07
C ILE A 50 8.89 -6.53 13.28
N THR A 51 10.23 -6.52 13.34
CA THR A 51 11.03 -5.53 12.61
C THR A 51 10.92 -5.78 11.11
N ARG A 52 11.05 -7.04 10.68
CA ARG A 52 10.89 -7.42 9.26
C ARG A 52 9.46 -7.20 8.76
N GLN A 53 8.46 -7.49 9.58
CA GLN A 53 7.07 -7.19 9.24
C GLN A 53 6.85 -5.68 9.05
N THR A 54 7.34 -4.87 9.98
CA THR A 54 7.21 -3.41 9.89
C THR A 54 7.91 -2.87 8.65
N GLN A 55 9.10 -3.39 8.30
CA GLN A 55 9.78 -3.02 7.06
C GLN A 55 8.94 -3.33 5.82
N GLN A 56 8.33 -4.50 5.74
CA GLN A 56 7.45 -4.84 4.60
C GLN A 56 6.22 -3.92 4.53
N VAL A 57 5.61 -3.60 5.67
CA VAL A 57 4.49 -2.65 5.74
C VAL A 57 4.92 -1.29 5.16
N MET A 58 6.08 -0.78 5.57
CA MET A 58 6.58 0.51 5.09
C MET A 58 6.96 0.47 3.61
N GLN A 59 7.50 -0.63 3.11
CA GLN A 59 7.77 -0.82 1.67
C GLN A 59 6.47 -0.81 0.85
N ASN A 60 5.41 -1.44 1.36
CA ASN A 60 4.09 -1.42 0.71
C ASN A 60 3.50 0.00 0.70
N VAL A 61 3.62 0.76 1.79
CA VAL A 61 3.23 2.19 1.83
C VAL A 61 4.03 3.01 0.82
N GLN A 62 5.35 2.83 0.80
CA GLN A 62 6.24 3.53 -0.14
C GLN A 62 5.82 3.27 -1.60
N ALA A 63 5.60 2.00 -1.97
CA ALA A 63 5.20 1.65 -3.33
C ALA A 63 3.88 2.31 -3.77
N ILE A 64 2.94 2.49 -2.84
CA ILE A 64 1.67 3.20 -3.11
C ILE A 64 1.91 4.70 -3.30
N LEU A 65 2.77 5.31 -2.49
CA LEU A 65 3.12 6.73 -2.59
C LEU A 65 3.89 7.02 -3.89
N GLU A 66 4.84 6.17 -4.27
CA GLU A 66 5.56 6.28 -5.54
C GLU A 66 4.60 6.22 -6.74
N ALA A 67 3.60 5.34 -6.69
CA ALA A 67 2.55 5.26 -7.70
C ALA A 67 1.62 6.49 -7.73
N ALA A 68 1.53 7.22 -6.62
CA ALA A 68 0.86 8.52 -6.54
C ALA A 68 1.75 9.69 -6.98
N GLY A 69 3.03 9.45 -7.28
CA GLY A 69 3.99 10.46 -7.76
C GLY A 69 4.69 11.25 -6.66
N VAL A 70 4.82 10.69 -5.45
CA VAL A 70 5.52 11.29 -4.30
C VAL A 70 6.52 10.34 -3.66
#